data_AF-F3GE71-F1
#
_entry.id   AF-F3GE71-F1
#
_cell.length_a   1.000
_cell.length_b   1.000
_cell.length_c   1.000
_cell.angle_alpha   90.00
_cell.angle_beta   90.00
_cell.angle_gamma   90.00
#
_symmetry.space_group_name_H-M   'P 1'
#
loop_
_entity.id
_entity.type
_entity.pdbx_description
1 polymer ?
#
loop_
_entity_poly.entity_id
_entity_poly.type
_entity_poly.pdbx_seq_one_letter_code
_entity_poly.pdbx_strand_id
1 'polypeptide(L)'
;HLANLRSSPNLRSMQRLSRERLDAFIPRLLAQAVEHEKPDLVLERVLPLVEAVARRSAYLVLLTENPDALRQLLTLCAASPWIAEQIARFPLLLDELLNEGRLFNPPLAPELAAELRERLIRIPEDDLEQQMEALRHFKLAHSLRVAASEISGSLPLMKVSDYLTWLAEAILDQVLALAWRYSVARHGTPLRPDGTLCDPGFVIVGYGKVGGIELGHGSDLDLVFIHDGDLEAETDGAKPIDTAQFFTRLGQRVIHLLTKQTNSGQLYDVDMRLRPSGASGLLVSSLGAFARYQANEAWTWEHQALVRARVMTGSRDVGEQFEKVRADVLGRERDLDKLRAEVSEMRAKMRDNLGTRATAAGRAANAFEAAVPFDLKQDAGGIVDIEFMVQYAALAWSREHPALLQYTDNIRILEGLEEAGLLPDTDAGLLREAYKAYRSAAHRQALQKQAGVVSGDQFHAQRREVMRIWTQMGLS
;
A
#
# COMPACT_ATOMS: atom_id res chain seq x y z
N HIS A 1 -14.90 28.01 -16.08
CA HIS A 1 -14.81 27.60 -14.65
C HIS A 1 -15.31 28.66 -13.66
N LEU A 2 -14.84 29.91 -13.71
CA LEU A 2 -15.20 30.95 -12.73
C LEU A 2 -16.70 31.30 -12.66
N ALA A 3 -17.38 31.35 -13.81
CA ALA A 3 -18.83 31.57 -13.86
C ALA A 3 -19.60 30.46 -13.12
N ASN A 4 -19.17 29.19 -13.29
CA ASN A 4 -19.75 28.04 -12.61
C ASN A 4 -19.56 28.16 -11.09
N LEU A 5 -18.32 28.47 -10.65
CA LEU A 5 -18.03 28.70 -9.23
C LEU A 5 -18.93 29.82 -8.67
N ARG A 6 -19.02 30.98 -9.33
CA ARG A 6 -19.89 32.08 -8.88
C ARG A 6 -21.37 31.67 -8.76
N SER A 7 -21.83 30.75 -9.61
CA SER A 7 -23.20 30.26 -9.61
C SER A 7 -23.46 29.10 -8.63
N SER A 8 -22.42 28.55 -8.00
CA SER A 8 -22.55 27.39 -7.10
C SER A 8 -23.49 27.69 -5.92
N PRO A 9 -24.36 26.72 -5.53
CA PRO A 9 -25.23 26.87 -4.37
C PRO A 9 -24.47 27.20 -3.09
N ASN A 10 -23.29 26.59 -2.91
CA ASN A 10 -22.44 26.81 -1.75
C ASN A 10 -22.01 28.28 -1.66
N LEU A 11 -21.55 28.86 -2.78
CA LEU A 11 -21.12 30.25 -2.83
C LEU A 11 -22.28 31.25 -2.76
N ARG A 12 -23.45 30.91 -3.33
CA ARG A 12 -24.67 31.74 -3.22
C ARG A 12 -25.20 31.82 -1.80
N SER A 13 -25.03 30.75 -1.03
CA SER A 13 -25.46 30.66 0.37
C SER A 13 -24.46 31.24 1.39
N MET A 14 -23.33 31.80 0.93
CA MET A 14 -22.29 32.30 1.83
C MET A 14 -22.76 33.50 2.67
N GLN A 15 -22.39 33.47 3.94
CA GLN A 15 -22.51 34.62 4.82
C GLN A 15 -21.56 35.74 4.37
N ARG A 16 -21.92 36.98 4.70
CA ARG A 16 -21.18 38.19 4.30
C ARG A 16 -19.68 38.12 4.60
N LEU A 17 -19.28 37.75 5.81
CA LEU A 17 -17.87 37.66 6.19
C LEU A 17 -17.09 36.64 5.33
N SER A 18 -17.68 35.48 5.08
CA SER A 18 -17.07 34.47 4.21
C SER A 18 -16.97 34.96 2.76
N ARG A 19 -17.95 35.74 2.30
CA ARG A 19 -17.94 36.35 0.96
C ARG A 19 -16.82 37.39 0.84
N GLU A 20 -16.66 38.26 1.83
CA GLU A 20 -15.57 39.25 1.88
C GLU A 20 -14.19 38.56 1.84
N ARG A 21 -14.02 37.45 2.58
CA ARG A 21 -12.80 36.62 2.54
C ARG A 21 -12.56 36.00 1.17
N LEU A 22 -13.60 35.51 0.52
CA LEU A 22 -13.51 34.96 -0.85
C LEU A 22 -13.14 36.06 -1.86
N ASP A 23 -13.78 37.21 -1.80
CA ASP A 23 -13.53 38.34 -2.71
C ASP A 23 -12.09 38.87 -2.53
N ALA A 24 -11.50 38.75 -1.33
CA ALA A 24 -10.09 39.02 -1.09
C ALA A 24 -9.14 37.90 -1.61
N PHE A 25 -9.57 36.64 -1.53
CA PHE A 25 -8.75 35.49 -1.93
C PHE A 25 -8.67 35.31 -3.46
N ILE A 26 -9.79 35.43 -4.18
CA ILE A 26 -9.88 35.11 -5.62
C ILE A 26 -8.87 35.90 -6.47
N PRO A 27 -8.66 37.21 -6.31
CA PRO A 27 -7.66 37.93 -7.10
C PRO A 27 -6.23 37.38 -6.93
N ARG A 28 -5.86 36.97 -5.71
CA ARG A 28 -4.54 36.38 -5.41
C ARG A 28 -4.39 35.00 -6.05
N LEU A 29 -5.43 34.18 -5.94
CA LEU A 29 -5.50 32.88 -6.61
C LEU A 29 -5.30 33.03 -8.12
N LEU A 30 -6.04 33.95 -8.75
CA LEU A 30 -5.94 34.20 -10.19
C LEU A 30 -4.57 34.73 -10.59
N ALA A 31 -4.01 35.67 -9.82
CA ALA A 31 -2.71 36.26 -10.09
C ALA A 31 -1.58 35.21 -10.11
N GLN A 32 -1.60 34.24 -9.18
CA GLN A 32 -0.60 33.16 -9.20
C GLN A 32 -0.94 32.07 -10.22
N ALA A 33 -2.22 31.75 -10.44
CA ALA A 33 -2.61 30.70 -11.38
C ALA A 33 -2.18 31.00 -12.83
N VAL A 34 -2.19 32.27 -13.24
CA VAL A 34 -1.74 32.70 -14.58
C VAL A 34 -0.23 32.59 -14.80
N GLU A 35 0.56 32.39 -13.73
CA GLU A 35 2.01 32.16 -13.83
C GLU A 35 2.34 30.72 -14.26
N HIS A 36 1.38 29.79 -14.20
CA HIS A 36 1.58 28.41 -14.64
C HIS A 36 1.42 28.26 -16.16
N GLU A 37 2.08 27.26 -16.74
CA GLU A 37 2.01 26.96 -18.18
C GLU A 37 0.58 26.65 -18.67
N LYS A 38 -0.25 26.05 -17.82
CA LYS A 38 -1.65 25.66 -18.12
C LYS A 38 -2.64 26.24 -17.10
N PRO A 39 -2.88 27.56 -17.08
CA PRO A 39 -3.70 28.20 -16.04
C PRO A 39 -5.11 27.64 -15.93
N ASP A 40 -5.75 27.33 -17.06
CA ASP A 40 -7.11 26.79 -17.08
C ASP A 40 -7.20 25.44 -16.35
N LEU A 41 -6.22 24.56 -16.55
CA LEU A 41 -6.15 23.26 -15.87
C LEU A 41 -5.93 23.44 -14.36
N VAL A 42 -5.07 24.38 -13.96
CA VAL A 42 -4.85 24.70 -12.54
C VAL A 42 -6.15 25.18 -11.89
N LEU A 43 -6.85 26.10 -12.54
CA LEU A 43 -8.13 26.60 -12.04
C LEU A 43 -9.20 25.49 -12.00
N GLU A 44 -9.28 24.65 -13.03
CA GLU A 44 -10.19 23.50 -13.03
C GLU A 44 -9.99 22.62 -11.80
N ARG A 45 -8.74 22.39 -11.39
CA ARG A 45 -8.39 21.52 -10.26
C ARG A 45 -8.51 22.19 -8.88
N VAL A 46 -8.30 23.51 -8.78
CA VAL A 46 -8.30 24.22 -7.49
C VAL A 46 -9.67 24.78 -7.11
N LEU A 47 -10.51 25.16 -8.08
CA LEU A 47 -11.84 25.73 -7.76
C LEU A 47 -12.78 24.78 -6.98
N PRO A 48 -12.74 23.44 -7.16
CA PRO A 48 -13.46 22.52 -6.28
C PRO A 48 -13.10 22.64 -4.80
N LEU A 49 -11.82 22.89 -4.47
CA LEU A 49 -11.40 23.17 -3.10
C LEU A 49 -12.03 24.48 -2.59
N VAL A 50 -12.02 25.54 -3.40
CA VAL A 50 -12.62 26.84 -3.04
C VAL A 50 -14.09 26.67 -2.69
N GLU A 51 -14.81 25.86 -3.48
CA GLU A 51 -16.20 25.51 -3.18
C GLU A 51 -16.33 24.69 -1.88
N ALA A 52 -15.48 23.69 -1.68
CA ALA A 52 -15.49 22.82 -0.49
C ALA A 52 -15.22 23.57 0.83
N VAL A 53 -14.45 24.66 0.78
CA VAL A 53 -14.15 25.51 1.94
C VAL A 53 -15.03 26.76 2.04
N ALA A 54 -16.03 26.95 1.17
CA ALA A 54 -16.89 28.12 1.18
C ALA A 54 -17.60 28.35 2.54
N ARG A 55 -17.95 27.27 3.25
CA ARG A 55 -18.53 27.33 4.60
C ARG A 55 -17.50 27.38 5.74
N ARG A 56 -16.22 27.18 5.42
CA ARG A 56 -15.08 27.15 6.35
C ARG A 56 -14.05 28.18 5.92
N SER A 57 -14.47 29.45 5.89
CA SER A 57 -13.69 30.56 5.32
C SER A 57 -12.35 30.85 6.02
N ALA A 58 -12.07 30.19 7.16
CA ALA A 58 -10.74 30.20 7.79
C ALA A 58 -9.65 29.63 6.85
N TYR A 59 -9.95 28.62 6.04
CA TYR A 59 -8.99 28.10 5.04
C TYR A 59 -8.67 29.11 3.95
N LEU A 60 -9.64 29.95 3.55
CA LEU A 60 -9.40 31.04 2.60
C LEU A 60 -8.49 32.10 3.21
N VAL A 61 -8.65 32.40 4.50
CA VAL A 61 -7.75 33.31 5.23
C VAL A 61 -6.35 32.72 5.31
N LEU A 62 -6.22 31.44 5.68
CA LEU A 62 -4.92 30.75 5.74
C LEU A 62 -4.15 30.91 4.43
N LEU A 63 -4.78 30.65 3.28
CA LEU A 63 -4.14 30.79 1.96
C LEU A 63 -3.91 32.26 1.55
N THR A 64 -4.70 33.18 2.07
CA THR A 64 -4.53 34.62 1.82
C THR A 64 -3.35 35.19 2.59
N GLU A 65 -3.18 34.76 3.84
CA GLU A 65 -2.12 35.20 4.75
C GLU A 65 -0.79 34.47 4.52
N ASN A 66 -0.81 33.32 3.84
CA ASN A 66 0.38 32.52 3.54
C ASN A 66 0.53 32.34 2.01
N PRO A 67 1.10 33.32 1.29
CA PRO A 67 1.25 33.27 -0.17
C PRO A 67 2.05 32.06 -0.67
N ASP A 68 3.00 31.57 0.11
CA ASP A 68 3.81 30.39 -0.23
C ASP A 68 2.99 29.10 -0.16
N ALA A 69 2.08 28.98 0.82
CA ALA A 69 1.15 27.85 0.88
C ALA A 69 0.19 27.84 -0.32
N LEU A 70 -0.26 29.01 -0.77
CA LEU A 70 -1.05 29.13 -2.02
C LEU A 70 -0.22 28.71 -3.24
N ARG A 71 1.04 29.15 -3.34
CA ARG A 71 1.94 28.75 -4.44
C ARG A 71 2.14 27.23 -4.48
N GLN A 72 2.37 26.62 -3.33
CA GLN A 72 2.51 25.17 -3.20
C GLN A 72 1.23 24.43 -3.59
N LEU A 73 0.07 24.90 -3.09
CA LEU A 73 -1.24 24.36 -3.48
C LEU A 73 -1.40 24.36 -5.01
N LEU A 74 -1.15 25.50 -5.66
CA LEU A 74 -1.27 25.64 -7.11
C LEU A 74 -0.31 24.71 -7.85
N THR A 75 0.94 24.62 -7.38
CA THR A 75 1.98 23.75 -7.97
C THR A 75 1.58 22.28 -7.90
N LEU A 76 1.14 21.82 -6.74
CA LEU A 76 0.71 20.43 -6.55
C LEU A 76 -0.56 20.10 -7.33
N CYS A 77 -1.55 21.00 -7.35
CA CYS A 77 -2.76 20.82 -8.14
C CYS A 77 -2.47 20.85 -9.65
N ALA A 78 -1.55 21.69 -10.11
CA ALA A 78 -1.10 21.70 -11.50
C ALA A 78 -0.48 20.35 -11.91
N ALA A 79 0.31 19.77 -11.00
CA ALA A 79 1.03 18.54 -11.25
C ALA A 79 0.16 17.28 -11.10
N SER A 80 -0.83 17.25 -10.19
CA SER A 80 -1.61 16.04 -9.90
C SER A 80 -3.09 16.31 -9.65
N PRO A 81 -4.01 15.74 -10.46
CA PRO A 81 -5.43 15.76 -10.15
C PRO A 81 -5.76 14.96 -8.89
N TRP A 82 -4.99 13.90 -8.58
CA TRP A 82 -5.17 13.13 -7.36
C TRP A 82 -4.95 14.01 -6.12
N ILE A 83 -3.86 14.78 -6.05
CA ILE A 83 -3.62 15.71 -4.92
C ILE A 83 -4.73 16.76 -4.84
N ALA A 84 -5.13 17.35 -5.98
CA ALA A 84 -6.18 18.35 -6.02
C ALA A 84 -7.50 17.83 -5.42
N GLU A 85 -7.90 16.61 -5.78
CA GLU A 85 -9.09 15.98 -5.22
C GLU A 85 -8.94 15.62 -3.74
N GLN A 86 -7.77 15.16 -3.31
CA GLN A 86 -7.51 14.86 -1.90
C GLN A 86 -7.64 16.11 -1.03
N ILE A 87 -7.02 17.23 -1.41
CA ILE A 87 -7.09 18.48 -0.65
C ILE A 87 -8.51 19.06 -0.69
N ALA A 88 -9.20 19.01 -1.84
CA ALA A 88 -10.60 19.44 -1.93
C ALA A 88 -11.53 18.63 -1.03
N ARG A 89 -11.31 17.30 -0.97
CA ARG A 89 -12.09 16.40 -0.11
C ARG A 89 -11.75 16.58 1.37
N PHE A 90 -10.48 16.81 1.70
CA PHE A 90 -9.97 16.96 3.06
C PHE A 90 -9.18 18.27 3.25
N PRO A 91 -9.87 19.43 3.38
CA PRO A 91 -9.20 20.73 3.46
C PRO A 91 -8.27 20.93 4.66
N LEU A 92 -8.33 20.07 5.67
CA LEU A 92 -7.36 20.05 6.78
C LEU A 92 -5.91 19.85 6.27
N LEU A 93 -5.74 19.24 5.11
CA LEU A 93 -4.44 19.04 4.48
C LEU A 93 -3.76 20.34 4.06
N LEU A 94 -4.47 21.47 4.04
CA LEU A 94 -3.88 22.77 3.81
C LEU A 94 -2.85 23.14 4.89
N ASP A 95 -2.97 22.58 6.09
CA ASP A 95 -2.00 22.81 7.18
C ASP A 95 -0.62 22.23 6.82
N GLU A 96 -0.56 21.16 6.03
CA GLU A 96 0.70 20.56 5.57
C GLU A 96 1.46 21.47 4.60
N LEU A 97 0.76 22.39 3.92
CA LEU A 97 1.34 23.36 2.98
C LEU A 97 1.98 24.57 3.68
N LEU A 98 1.80 24.69 5.00
CA LEU A 98 2.40 25.79 5.76
C LEU A 98 3.89 25.56 6.07
N ASN A 99 4.37 24.32 5.95
CA ASN A 99 5.75 23.98 6.27
C ASN A 99 6.40 23.17 5.15
N GLU A 100 7.08 23.88 4.26
CA GLU A 100 7.78 23.30 3.11
C GLU A 100 8.79 22.21 3.50
N GLY A 101 9.53 22.44 4.60
CA GLY A 101 10.52 21.49 5.11
C GLY A 101 9.89 20.15 5.49
N ARG A 102 8.69 20.16 6.06
CA ARG A 102 7.95 18.91 6.35
C ARG A 102 7.31 18.32 5.10
N LEU A 103 6.81 19.17 4.21
CA LEU A 103 6.10 18.74 3.00
C LEU A 103 6.98 17.89 2.09
N PHE A 104 8.24 18.30 1.87
CA PHE A 104 9.14 17.63 0.92
C PHE A 104 10.18 16.69 1.54
N ASN A 105 10.30 16.68 2.88
CA ASN A 105 11.20 15.79 3.61
C ASN A 105 10.40 14.92 4.61
N PRO A 106 9.85 13.79 4.16
CA PRO A 106 9.07 12.93 5.02
C PRO A 106 9.98 12.14 5.99
N PRO A 107 9.56 11.91 7.26
CA PRO A 107 10.40 11.33 8.32
C PRO A 107 10.85 9.88 8.08
N LEU A 108 11.88 9.43 8.77
CA LEU A 108 12.26 8.00 8.73
C LEU A 108 11.27 7.14 9.55
N ALA A 109 11.29 5.82 9.35
CA ALA A 109 10.34 4.90 10.00
C ALA A 109 10.25 5.05 11.54
N PRO A 110 11.36 5.16 12.30
CA PRO A 110 11.28 5.33 13.75
C PRO A 110 10.64 6.66 14.18
N GLU A 111 10.93 7.73 13.44
CA GLU A 111 10.39 9.07 13.66
C GLU A 111 8.89 9.11 13.34
N LEU A 112 8.48 8.49 12.23
CA LEU A 112 7.09 8.35 11.82
C LEU A 112 6.25 7.62 12.89
N ALA A 113 6.77 6.50 13.40
CA ALA A 113 6.11 5.74 14.45
C ALA A 113 6.05 6.52 15.78
N ALA A 114 7.10 7.26 16.11
CA ALA A 114 7.12 8.14 17.29
C ALA A 114 6.10 9.28 17.17
N GLU A 115 6.06 9.96 16.03
CA GLU A 115 5.11 11.04 15.73
C GLU A 115 3.66 10.56 15.90
N LEU A 116 3.34 9.37 15.37
CA LEU A 116 2.01 8.79 15.52
C LEU A 116 1.66 8.49 16.99
N ARG A 117 2.58 7.86 17.72
CA ARG A 117 2.37 7.56 19.15
C ARG A 117 2.16 8.82 19.97
N GLU A 118 2.98 9.85 19.77
CA GLU A 118 2.84 11.14 20.46
C GLU A 118 1.49 11.80 20.21
N ARG A 119 0.97 11.67 18.98
CA ARG A 119 -0.36 12.20 18.62
C ARG A 119 -1.48 11.46 19.34
N LEU A 120 -1.42 10.12 19.40
CA LEU A 120 -2.47 9.30 20.00
C LEU A 120 -2.47 9.34 21.54
N ILE A 121 -1.31 9.51 22.18
CA ILE A 121 -1.19 9.64 23.65
C ILE A 121 -1.96 10.86 24.19
N ARG A 122 -2.12 11.91 23.37
CA ARG A 122 -2.85 13.12 23.77
C ARG A 122 -4.37 12.94 23.76
N ILE A 123 -4.86 11.84 23.22
CA ILE A 123 -6.28 11.54 23.10
C ILE A 123 -6.64 10.54 24.21
N PRO A 124 -7.74 10.76 24.96
CA PRO A 124 -8.20 9.80 25.96
C PRO A 124 -8.32 8.39 25.38
N GLU A 125 -7.92 7.40 26.18
CA GLU A 125 -7.88 6.00 25.76
C GLU A 125 -9.26 5.40 25.46
N ASP A 126 -10.29 5.93 26.11
CA ASP A 126 -11.70 5.54 25.97
C ASP A 126 -12.41 6.29 24.83
N ASP A 127 -11.82 7.34 24.28
CA ASP A 127 -12.35 8.08 23.12
C ASP A 127 -11.89 7.44 21.80
N LEU A 128 -12.50 6.30 21.48
CA LEU A 128 -12.19 5.56 20.27
C LEU A 128 -12.44 6.38 18.98
N GLU A 129 -13.45 7.25 18.97
CA GLU A 129 -13.79 8.04 17.80
C GLU A 129 -12.66 9.01 17.45
N GLN A 130 -12.15 9.73 18.45
CA GLN A 130 -11.01 10.63 18.24
C GLN A 130 -9.72 9.86 17.88
N GLN A 131 -9.47 8.70 18.49
CA GLN A 131 -8.34 7.84 18.13
C GLN A 131 -8.42 7.43 16.65
N MET A 132 -9.59 6.98 16.20
CA MET A 132 -9.85 6.61 14.81
C MET A 132 -9.68 7.77 13.83
N GLU A 133 -10.11 8.97 14.22
CA GLU A 133 -9.99 10.16 13.38
C GLU A 133 -8.52 10.63 13.28
N ALA A 134 -7.77 10.59 14.39
CA ALA A 134 -6.36 10.94 14.40
C ALA A 134 -5.51 10.02 13.50
N LEU A 135 -5.78 8.71 13.50
CA LEU A 135 -5.13 7.76 12.57
C LEU A 135 -5.37 8.13 11.10
N ARG A 136 -6.61 8.53 10.75
CA ARG A 136 -6.97 8.90 9.38
C ARG A 136 -6.33 10.20 8.96
N HIS A 137 -6.38 11.22 9.82
CA HIS A 137 -5.67 12.48 9.58
C HIS A 137 -4.17 12.26 9.38
N PHE A 138 -3.56 11.40 10.20
CA PHE A 138 -2.15 11.06 10.07
C PHE A 138 -1.85 10.40 8.72
N LYS A 139 -2.63 9.39 8.32
CA LYS A 139 -2.49 8.77 6.99
C LYS A 139 -2.61 9.79 5.87
N LEU A 140 -3.65 10.63 5.90
CA LEU A 140 -3.90 11.62 4.85
C LEU A 140 -2.76 12.62 4.72
N ALA A 141 -2.29 13.17 5.85
CA ALA A 141 -1.17 14.10 5.89
C ALA A 141 0.11 13.49 5.30
N HIS A 142 0.49 12.31 5.76
CA HIS A 142 1.69 11.64 5.27
C HIS A 142 1.57 11.16 3.82
N SER A 143 0.38 10.74 3.37
CA SER A 143 0.15 10.40 1.96
C SER A 143 0.34 11.63 1.06
N LEU A 144 -0.15 12.80 1.49
CA LEU A 144 0.07 14.06 0.76
C LEU A 144 1.56 14.42 0.70
N ARG A 145 2.28 14.35 1.83
CA ARG A 145 3.72 14.65 1.89
C ARG A 145 4.52 13.79 0.92
N VAL A 146 4.27 12.48 0.90
CA VAL A 146 4.96 11.55 -0.01
C VAL A 146 4.61 11.83 -1.47
N ALA A 147 3.34 12.07 -1.78
CA ALA A 147 2.93 12.40 -3.14
C ALA A 147 3.55 13.72 -3.61
N ALA A 148 3.65 14.72 -2.73
CA ALA A 148 4.31 15.98 -3.00
C ALA A 148 5.81 15.80 -3.27
N SER A 149 6.51 15.01 -2.44
CA SER A 149 7.92 14.67 -2.65
C SER A 149 8.19 13.85 -3.92
N GLU A 150 7.28 12.95 -4.29
CA GLU A 150 7.38 12.17 -5.53
C GLU A 150 7.25 13.07 -6.76
N ILE A 151 6.28 13.99 -6.74
CA ILE A 151 6.02 14.93 -7.84
C ILE A 151 7.13 15.97 -7.99
N SER A 152 7.67 16.47 -6.88
CA SER A 152 8.79 17.42 -6.92
C SER A 152 10.11 16.76 -7.29
N GLY A 153 10.16 15.43 -7.34
CA GLY A 153 11.37 14.65 -7.60
C GLY A 153 12.32 14.58 -6.41
N SER A 154 11.92 15.05 -5.21
CA SER A 154 12.75 14.98 -4.01
C SER A 154 12.83 13.56 -3.43
N LEU A 155 11.88 12.68 -3.77
CA LEU A 155 11.86 11.30 -3.30
C LEU A 155 11.77 10.31 -4.48
N PRO A 156 12.77 9.44 -4.68
CA PRO A 156 12.71 8.37 -5.68
C PRO A 156 11.59 7.37 -5.37
N LEU A 157 11.04 6.73 -6.41
CA LEU A 157 9.97 5.73 -6.30
C LEU A 157 10.20 4.66 -5.22
N MET A 158 11.41 4.09 -5.15
CA MET A 158 11.69 3.03 -4.19
C MET A 158 11.51 3.54 -2.76
N LYS A 159 11.90 4.80 -2.51
CA LYS A 159 11.70 5.46 -1.23
C LYS A 159 10.24 5.86 -0.97
N VAL A 160 9.47 6.17 -2.01
CA VAL A 160 8.02 6.34 -1.90
C VAL A 160 7.37 5.04 -1.40
N SER A 161 7.77 3.90 -1.97
CA SER A 161 7.21 2.58 -1.61
C SER A 161 7.60 2.18 -0.19
N ASP A 162 8.90 2.31 0.15
CA ASP A 162 9.42 2.10 1.49
C ASP A 162 8.59 2.90 2.52
N TYR A 163 8.39 4.18 2.23
CA TYR A 163 7.69 5.08 3.12
C TYR A 163 6.21 4.71 3.31
N LEU A 164 5.49 4.43 2.22
CA LEU A 164 4.08 4.04 2.31
C LEU A 164 3.92 2.74 3.09
N THR A 165 4.88 1.82 2.97
CA THR A 165 4.95 0.60 3.78
C THR A 165 5.21 0.91 5.25
N TRP A 166 6.17 1.77 5.58
CA TRP A 166 6.41 2.20 6.98
C TRP A 166 5.19 2.90 7.59
N LEU A 167 4.48 3.70 6.80
CA LEU A 167 3.23 4.34 7.23
C LEU A 167 2.14 3.30 7.54
N ALA A 168 2.00 2.28 6.70
CA ALA A 168 1.08 1.18 6.95
C ALA A 168 1.46 0.40 8.22
N GLU A 169 2.75 0.12 8.45
CA GLU A 169 3.25 -0.54 9.67
C GLU A 169 2.96 0.25 10.93
N ALA A 170 3.32 1.55 10.96
CA ALA A 170 3.08 2.41 12.10
C ALA A 170 1.59 2.50 12.45
N ILE A 171 0.73 2.55 11.43
CA ILE A 171 -0.72 2.56 11.62
C ILE A 171 -1.23 1.20 12.14
N LEU A 172 -0.78 0.08 11.54
CA LEU A 172 -1.21 -1.26 11.94
C LEU A 172 -0.81 -1.57 13.39
N ASP A 173 0.38 -1.12 13.82
CA ASP A 173 0.84 -1.25 15.20
C ASP A 173 -0.13 -0.59 16.19
N GLN A 174 -0.53 0.65 15.92
CA GLN A 174 -1.48 1.39 16.77
C GLN A 174 -2.90 0.81 16.71
N VAL A 175 -3.33 0.34 15.53
CA VAL A 175 -4.61 -0.35 15.37
C VAL A 175 -4.65 -1.64 16.17
N LEU A 176 -3.57 -2.45 16.13
CA LEU A 176 -3.46 -3.68 16.91
C LEU A 176 -3.47 -3.37 18.42
N ALA A 177 -2.72 -2.37 18.87
CA ALA A 177 -2.70 -1.95 20.27
C ALA A 177 -4.09 -1.52 20.77
N LEU A 178 -4.83 -0.73 19.98
CA LEU A 178 -6.21 -0.31 20.29
C LEU A 178 -7.17 -1.51 20.34
N ALA A 179 -7.08 -2.41 19.36
CA ALA A 179 -7.93 -3.60 19.30
C ALA A 179 -7.64 -4.59 20.45
N TRP A 180 -6.37 -4.76 20.79
CA TRP A 180 -5.91 -5.63 21.87
C TRP A 180 -6.40 -5.13 23.23
N ARG A 181 -6.13 -3.86 23.57
CA ARG A 181 -6.59 -3.22 24.80
C ARG A 181 -8.10 -3.34 24.99
N TYR A 182 -8.87 -3.08 23.93
CA TYR A 182 -10.33 -3.23 23.96
C TYR A 182 -10.77 -4.67 24.27
N SER A 183 -10.14 -5.65 23.63
CA SER A 183 -10.48 -7.07 23.81
C SER A 183 -10.11 -7.55 25.22
N VAL A 184 -8.90 -7.23 25.69
CA VAL A 184 -8.42 -7.60 27.03
C VAL A 184 -9.27 -6.96 28.12
N ALA A 185 -9.61 -5.68 28.02
CA ALA A 185 -10.45 -5.00 29.02
C ALA A 185 -11.84 -5.66 29.17
N ARG A 186 -12.33 -6.32 28.12
CA ARG A 186 -13.66 -6.93 28.11
C ARG A 186 -13.66 -8.40 28.50
N HIS A 187 -12.62 -9.14 28.12
CA HIS A 187 -12.60 -10.60 28.18
C HIS A 187 -11.42 -11.17 28.99
N GLY A 188 -10.46 -10.34 29.37
CA GLY A 188 -9.17 -10.77 29.88
C GLY A 188 -8.22 -11.19 28.76
N THR A 189 -7.08 -11.72 29.15
CA THR A 189 -5.97 -12.10 28.30
C THR A 189 -6.01 -13.61 28.01
N PRO A 190 -5.83 -14.05 26.76
CA PRO A 190 -5.67 -15.46 26.42
C PRO A 190 -4.38 -16.05 26.99
N LEU A 191 -4.38 -17.36 27.22
CA LEU A 191 -3.19 -18.12 27.61
C LEU A 191 -2.49 -18.72 26.38
N ARG A 192 -1.19 -18.93 26.50
CA ARG A 192 -0.39 -19.78 25.62
C ARG A 192 -0.43 -21.24 26.12
N PRO A 193 -0.04 -22.22 25.28
CA PRO A 193 0.00 -23.62 25.67
C PRO A 193 0.91 -23.94 26.87
N ASP A 194 1.89 -23.08 27.15
CA ASP A 194 2.77 -23.20 28.33
C ASP A 194 2.19 -22.57 29.61
N GLY A 195 0.96 -22.06 29.54
CA GLY A 195 0.27 -21.38 30.64
C GLY A 195 0.65 -19.92 30.83
N THR A 196 1.52 -19.34 30.00
CA THR A 196 1.85 -17.90 30.06
C THR A 196 0.77 -17.06 29.39
N LEU A 197 0.64 -15.78 29.79
CA LEU A 197 -0.31 -14.86 29.17
C LEU A 197 0.20 -14.40 27.80
N CYS A 198 -0.69 -14.37 26.81
CA CYS A 198 -0.41 -13.79 25.51
C CYS A 198 -0.20 -12.28 25.63
N ASP A 199 0.81 -11.74 24.94
CA ASP A 199 0.98 -10.29 24.79
C ASP A 199 1.63 -9.93 23.44
N PRO A 200 0.84 -9.55 22.43
CA PRO A 200 -0.55 -9.96 22.23
C PRO A 200 -0.71 -11.43 21.78
N GLY A 201 0.39 -12.17 21.57
CA GLY A 201 0.32 -13.53 21.00
C GLY A 201 -0.31 -13.57 19.59
N PHE A 202 -0.20 -12.47 18.84
CA PHE A 202 -0.87 -12.25 17.56
C PHE A 202 0.05 -11.47 16.62
N VAL A 203 0.05 -11.82 15.33
CA VAL A 203 0.78 -11.10 14.28
C VAL A 203 -0.12 -10.80 13.08
N ILE A 204 0.15 -9.66 12.47
CA ILE A 204 -0.39 -9.26 11.19
C ILE A 204 0.69 -9.51 10.14
N VAL A 205 0.42 -10.44 9.23
CA VAL A 205 1.30 -10.78 8.11
C VAL A 205 0.80 -10.05 6.87
N GLY A 206 1.67 -9.26 6.25
CA GLY A 206 1.42 -8.60 4.98
C GLY A 206 1.82 -9.49 3.82
N TYR A 207 0.94 -9.63 2.83
CA TYR A 207 1.17 -10.31 1.55
C TYR A 207 1.22 -9.29 0.41
N GLY A 208 1.37 -9.75 -0.83
CA GLY A 208 1.25 -8.90 -2.01
C GLY A 208 2.16 -7.67 -1.96
N LYS A 209 1.62 -6.50 -2.30
CA LYS A 209 2.41 -5.25 -2.35
C LYS A 209 2.92 -4.84 -0.97
N VAL A 210 2.12 -4.99 0.07
CA VAL A 210 2.52 -4.58 1.42
C VAL A 210 3.65 -5.47 1.95
N GLY A 211 3.54 -6.78 1.73
CA GLY A 211 4.57 -7.73 2.11
C GLY A 211 5.86 -7.59 1.29
N GLY A 212 5.74 -7.25 0.01
CA GLY A 212 6.87 -6.96 -0.88
C GLY A 212 7.40 -5.52 -0.84
N ILE A 213 6.99 -4.68 0.10
CA ILE A 213 7.47 -3.27 0.24
C ILE A 213 7.27 -2.44 -1.04
N GLU A 214 6.11 -2.61 -1.64
CA GLU A 214 5.77 -2.11 -2.98
C GLU A 214 4.45 -1.33 -3.00
N LEU A 215 4.05 -0.77 -1.86
CA LEU A 215 2.85 0.05 -1.78
C LEU A 215 2.93 1.29 -2.67
N GLY A 216 1.78 1.64 -3.25
CA GLY A 216 1.51 2.92 -3.90
C GLY A 216 0.30 3.62 -3.27
N HIS A 217 0.07 4.89 -3.62
CA HIS A 217 -0.88 5.82 -2.94
C HIS A 217 -2.33 5.34 -2.77
N GLY A 218 -2.78 4.35 -3.54
CA GLY A 218 -4.12 3.76 -3.44
C GLY A 218 -4.10 2.23 -3.32
N SER A 219 -3.07 1.67 -2.70
CA SER A 219 -2.97 0.22 -2.54
C SER A 219 -3.74 -0.28 -1.32
N ASP A 220 -4.42 -1.40 -1.51
CA ASP A 220 -5.04 -2.19 -0.44
C ASP A 220 -3.96 -2.88 0.40
N LEU A 221 -4.33 -3.32 1.61
CA LEU A 221 -3.49 -4.15 2.47
C LEU A 221 -3.94 -5.61 2.37
N ASP A 222 -3.13 -6.44 1.72
CA ASP A 222 -3.30 -7.90 1.72
C ASP A 222 -2.81 -8.47 3.05
N LEU A 223 -3.71 -8.87 3.95
CA LEU A 223 -3.37 -9.25 5.33
C LEU A 223 -3.80 -10.69 5.67
N VAL A 224 -2.98 -11.35 6.49
CA VAL A 224 -3.29 -12.63 7.13
C VAL A 224 -2.99 -12.50 8.63
N PHE A 225 -3.88 -13.03 9.47
CA PHE A 225 -3.75 -12.96 10.92
C PHE A 225 -3.41 -14.32 11.50
N ILE A 226 -2.38 -14.35 12.37
CA ILE A 226 -1.88 -15.57 12.99
C ILE A 226 -1.73 -15.34 14.50
N HIS A 227 -2.07 -16.34 15.31
CA HIS A 227 -1.88 -16.31 16.77
C HIS A 227 -1.19 -17.58 17.30
N ASP A 228 -0.64 -17.51 18.52
CA ASP A 228 -0.02 -18.65 19.22
C ASP A 228 -0.76 -19.08 20.50
N GLY A 229 -1.89 -18.45 20.83
CA GLY A 229 -2.65 -18.82 22.02
C GLY A 229 -3.22 -20.24 21.99
N ASP A 230 -3.43 -20.78 23.18
CA ASP A 230 -3.93 -22.13 23.43
C ASP A 230 -5.41 -22.26 23.04
N LEU A 231 -5.68 -23.13 22.06
CA LEU A 231 -7.02 -23.35 21.53
C LEU A 231 -7.94 -24.10 22.50
N GLU A 232 -7.40 -24.73 23.54
CA GLU A 232 -8.16 -25.45 24.57
C GLU A 232 -8.42 -24.60 25.82
N ALA A 233 -7.88 -23.38 25.88
CA ALA A 233 -8.01 -22.46 27.01
C ALA A 233 -9.09 -21.38 26.79
N GLU A 234 -9.53 -20.80 27.91
CA GLU A 234 -10.34 -19.58 27.96
C GLU A 234 -9.50 -18.38 28.41
N THR A 235 -9.99 -17.17 28.14
CA THR A 235 -9.38 -15.93 28.62
C THR A 235 -9.57 -15.73 30.13
N ASP A 236 -8.64 -15.02 30.78
CA ASP A 236 -8.58 -14.90 32.25
C ASP A 236 -9.48 -13.82 32.88
N GLY A 237 -10.38 -13.20 32.11
CA GLY A 237 -11.13 -12.02 32.54
C GLY A 237 -12.51 -12.30 33.15
N ALA A 238 -13.21 -11.22 33.54
CA ALA A 238 -14.53 -11.31 34.18
C ALA A 238 -15.64 -11.91 33.27
N LYS A 239 -15.42 -11.94 31.95
CA LYS A 239 -16.30 -12.56 30.95
C LYS A 239 -15.45 -13.45 30.04
N PRO A 240 -15.03 -14.62 30.53
CA PRO A 240 -14.13 -15.50 29.80
C PRO A 240 -14.78 -15.96 28.50
N ILE A 241 -13.96 -16.13 27.48
CA ILE A 241 -14.34 -16.70 26.18
C ILE A 241 -13.23 -17.62 25.69
N ASP A 242 -13.56 -18.55 24.80
CA ASP A 242 -12.58 -19.40 24.13
C ASP A 242 -11.49 -18.54 23.45
N THR A 243 -10.23 -18.95 23.57
CA THR A 243 -9.09 -18.25 22.94
C THR A 243 -9.27 -18.07 21.43
N ALA A 244 -9.78 -19.08 20.72
CA ALA A 244 -10.08 -18.98 19.30
C ALA A 244 -11.13 -17.89 19.00
N GLN A 245 -12.14 -17.76 19.86
CA GLN A 245 -13.15 -16.71 19.76
C GLN A 245 -12.55 -15.33 20.06
N PHE A 246 -11.67 -15.23 21.05
CA PHE A 246 -10.96 -13.99 21.37
C PHE A 246 -10.17 -13.47 20.17
N PHE A 247 -9.30 -14.29 19.58
CA PHE A 247 -8.48 -13.87 18.44
C PHE A 247 -9.31 -13.59 17.19
N THR A 248 -10.39 -14.34 16.97
CA THR A 248 -11.34 -14.03 15.88
C THR A 248 -11.96 -12.64 16.05
N ARG A 249 -12.41 -12.29 17.27
CA ARG A 249 -12.96 -10.96 17.57
C ARG A 249 -11.89 -9.87 17.48
N LEU A 250 -10.66 -10.15 17.89
CA LEU A 250 -9.52 -9.24 17.74
C LEU A 250 -9.28 -8.93 16.25
N GLY A 251 -9.20 -9.95 15.40
CA GLY A 251 -9.04 -9.78 13.95
C GLY A 251 -10.19 -8.99 13.31
N GLN A 252 -11.43 -9.29 13.69
CA GLN A 252 -12.60 -8.50 13.24
C GLN A 252 -12.52 -7.04 13.68
N ARG A 253 -12.02 -6.77 14.89
CA ARG A 253 -11.84 -5.42 15.44
C ARG A 253 -10.75 -4.66 14.68
N VAL A 254 -9.62 -5.29 14.39
CA VAL A 254 -8.56 -4.72 13.55
C VAL A 254 -9.12 -4.31 12.19
N ILE A 255 -9.83 -5.22 11.50
CA ILE A 255 -10.47 -4.92 10.22
C ILE A 255 -11.45 -3.75 10.34
N HIS A 256 -12.28 -3.74 11.37
CA HIS A 256 -13.23 -2.64 11.61
C HIS A 256 -12.52 -1.29 11.74
N LEU A 257 -11.43 -1.20 12.51
CA LEU A 257 -10.70 0.05 12.70
C LEU A 257 -10.08 0.56 11.38
N LEU A 258 -9.63 -0.37 10.53
CA LEU A 258 -9.06 -0.08 9.22
C LEU A 258 -10.13 0.39 8.21
N THR A 259 -11.27 -0.29 8.15
CA THR A 259 -12.26 -0.12 7.05
C THR A 259 -13.43 0.78 7.38
N LYS A 260 -13.70 1.06 8.67
CA LYS A 260 -14.85 1.88 9.06
C LYS A 260 -14.76 3.28 8.44
N GLN A 261 -15.86 3.74 7.86
CA GLN A 261 -15.95 5.08 7.32
C GLN A 261 -16.18 6.13 8.42
N THR A 262 -15.36 7.19 8.47
CA THR A 262 -15.51 8.38 9.34
C THR A 262 -15.55 9.66 8.50
N ASN A 263 -15.59 10.83 9.13
CA ASN A 263 -15.55 12.11 8.41
C ASN A 263 -14.30 12.27 7.52
N SER A 264 -13.17 11.68 7.93
CA SER A 264 -11.92 11.66 7.16
C SER A 264 -11.73 10.45 6.25
N GLY A 265 -12.80 9.72 5.94
CA GLY A 265 -12.71 8.55 5.07
C GLY A 265 -12.44 7.25 5.84
N GLN A 266 -12.01 6.23 5.10
CA GLN A 266 -11.53 4.97 5.67
C GLN A 266 -10.01 4.98 5.77
N LEU A 267 -9.44 4.15 6.65
CA LEU A 267 -8.00 4.12 6.86
C LEU A 267 -7.33 3.28 5.77
N TYR A 268 -7.73 2.03 5.56
CA TYR A 268 -7.26 1.21 4.44
C TYR A 268 -8.37 0.27 3.98
N ASP A 269 -8.38 -0.03 2.68
CA ASP A 269 -9.00 -1.26 2.18
C ASP A 269 -8.14 -2.45 2.60
N VAL A 270 -8.79 -3.54 3.00
CA VAL A 270 -8.13 -4.74 3.51
C VAL A 270 -8.60 -5.94 2.72
N ASP A 271 -7.66 -6.69 2.15
CA ASP A 271 -7.91 -7.94 1.48
C ASP A 271 -7.40 -9.11 2.33
N MET A 272 -8.34 -9.97 2.76
CA MET A 272 -8.05 -11.14 3.59
C MET A 272 -8.03 -12.45 2.78
N ARG A 273 -8.09 -12.41 1.44
CA ARG A 273 -8.32 -13.59 0.59
C ARG A 273 -7.13 -14.54 0.50
N LEU A 274 -5.93 -14.11 0.86
CA LEU A 274 -4.71 -14.94 0.85
C LEU A 274 -4.50 -15.77 2.13
N ARG A 275 -5.44 -15.71 3.09
CA ARG A 275 -5.39 -16.57 4.27
C ARG A 275 -5.71 -18.04 3.90
N PRO A 276 -5.32 -19.03 4.73
CA PRO A 276 -5.67 -20.44 4.50
C PRO A 276 -7.14 -20.66 4.15
N SER A 277 -7.40 -21.43 3.09
CA SER A 277 -8.75 -21.69 2.54
C SER A 277 -9.51 -20.45 2.05
N GLY A 278 -8.82 -19.32 1.86
CA GLY A 278 -9.35 -18.08 1.33
C GLY A 278 -10.59 -17.57 2.06
N ALA A 279 -11.61 -17.14 1.31
CA ALA A 279 -12.85 -16.61 1.88
C ALA A 279 -13.62 -17.61 2.77
N SER A 280 -13.45 -18.90 2.52
CA SER A 280 -14.10 -19.98 3.28
C SER A 280 -13.34 -20.39 4.55
N GLY A 281 -12.09 -19.94 4.71
CA GLY A 281 -11.27 -20.21 5.88
C GLY A 281 -11.55 -19.29 7.06
N LEU A 282 -11.06 -19.70 8.23
CA LEU A 282 -11.08 -18.89 9.46
C LEU A 282 -10.39 -17.56 9.21
N LEU A 283 -10.90 -16.50 9.86
CA LEU A 283 -10.32 -15.17 9.73
C LEU A 283 -8.90 -15.10 10.32
N VAL A 284 -8.70 -15.82 11.42
CA VAL A 284 -7.42 -15.91 12.13
C VAL A 284 -7.09 -17.38 12.28
N SER A 285 -5.85 -17.74 11.97
CA SER A 285 -5.36 -19.11 12.14
C SER A 285 -4.42 -19.20 13.34
N SER A 286 -4.42 -20.31 14.06
CA SER A 286 -3.29 -20.60 14.94
C SER A 286 -2.05 -20.87 14.10
N LEU A 287 -0.88 -20.57 14.65
CA LEU A 287 0.40 -20.80 13.98
C LEU A 287 0.54 -22.27 13.54
N GLY A 288 0.16 -23.22 14.41
CA GLY A 288 0.19 -24.64 14.08
C GLY A 288 -0.77 -25.03 12.95
N ALA A 289 -1.96 -24.42 12.89
CA ALA A 289 -2.89 -24.65 11.78
C ALA A 289 -2.37 -24.06 10.47
N PHE A 290 -1.80 -22.86 10.51
CA PHE A 290 -1.16 -22.23 9.36
C PHE A 290 -0.03 -23.10 8.80
N ALA A 291 0.87 -23.59 9.66
CA ALA A 291 1.97 -24.47 9.26
C ALA A 291 1.48 -25.76 8.60
N ARG A 292 0.48 -26.44 9.19
CA ARG A 292 -0.10 -27.66 8.63
C ARG A 292 -0.76 -27.43 7.27
N TYR A 293 -1.50 -26.33 7.12
CA TYR A 293 -2.14 -25.97 5.86
C TYR A 293 -1.07 -25.72 4.77
N GLN A 294 -0.06 -24.91 5.07
CA GLN A 294 1.00 -24.58 4.12
C GLN A 294 1.81 -25.81 3.69
N ALA A 295 2.01 -26.78 4.58
CA ALA A 295 2.72 -28.01 4.29
C ALA A 295 1.92 -28.99 3.42
N ASN A 296 0.62 -29.15 3.71
CA ASN A 296 -0.16 -30.30 3.23
C ASN A 296 -1.27 -29.94 2.21
N GLU A 297 -1.81 -28.72 2.25
CA GLU A 297 -3.02 -28.33 1.52
C GLU A 297 -2.76 -27.20 0.52
N ALA A 298 -1.80 -26.32 0.79
CA ALA A 298 -1.55 -25.14 0.00
C ALA A 298 -1.06 -25.46 -1.42
N TRP A 299 -1.62 -24.77 -2.40
CA TRP A 299 -1.22 -24.85 -3.80
C TRP A 299 0.10 -24.10 -4.04
N THR A 300 0.78 -24.43 -5.15
CA THR A 300 2.04 -23.76 -5.54
C THR A 300 1.88 -22.24 -5.68
N TRP A 301 0.74 -21.74 -6.14
CA TRP A 301 0.48 -20.30 -6.23
C TRP A 301 0.35 -19.63 -4.85
N GLU A 302 -0.10 -20.35 -3.82
CA GLU A 302 -0.12 -19.85 -2.43
C GLU A 302 1.31 -19.76 -1.89
N HIS A 303 2.17 -20.73 -2.25
CA HIS A 303 3.60 -20.64 -1.94
C HIS A 303 4.28 -19.49 -2.69
N GLN A 304 3.91 -19.21 -3.94
CA GLN A 304 4.37 -18.01 -4.65
C GLN A 304 3.97 -16.72 -3.91
N ALA A 305 2.73 -16.65 -3.41
CA ALA A 305 2.29 -15.52 -2.59
C ALA A 305 3.06 -15.42 -1.26
N LEU A 306 3.37 -16.56 -0.64
CA LEU A 306 4.13 -16.67 0.62
C LEU A 306 5.59 -16.17 0.47
N VAL A 307 6.19 -16.23 -0.72
CA VAL A 307 7.52 -15.62 -0.97
C VAL A 307 7.53 -14.15 -0.57
N ARG A 308 6.43 -13.45 -0.83
CA ARG A 308 6.26 -12.02 -0.55
C ARG A 308 5.68 -11.74 0.83
N ALA A 309 5.41 -12.76 1.64
CA ALA A 309 4.79 -12.59 2.95
C ALA A 309 5.82 -12.23 4.02
N ARG A 310 5.48 -11.29 4.91
CA ARG A 310 6.26 -10.97 6.11
C ARG A 310 5.40 -10.43 7.22
N VAL A 311 5.91 -10.51 8.45
CA VAL A 311 5.30 -9.84 9.59
C VAL A 311 5.39 -8.32 9.43
N MET A 312 4.25 -7.65 9.63
CA MET A 312 4.12 -6.19 9.60
C MET A 312 4.14 -5.60 11.01
N THR A 313 3.43 -6.24 11.94
CA THR A 313 3.36 -5.87 13.36
C THR A 313 2.84 -7.04 14.18
N GLY A 314 3.08 -7.02 15.49
CA GLY A 314 2.56 -7.97 16.46
C GLY A 314 3.64 -8.55 17.36
N SER A 315 3.33 -9.71 17.95
CA SER A 315 4.24 -10.40 18.87
C SER A 315 5.51 -10.84 18.16
N ARG A 316 6.66 -10.48 18.74
CA ARG A 316 7.98 -10.85 18.21
C ARG A 316 8.16 -12.36 18.14
N ASP A 317 7.83 -13.08 19.21
CA ASP A 317 8.05 -14.54 19.30
C ASP A 317 7.19 -15.29 18.27
N VAL A 318 5.93 -14.87 18.09
CA VAL A 318 5.05 -15.43 17.04
C VAL A 318 5.58 -15.10 15.66
N GLY A 319 6.13 -13.89 15.46
CA GLY A 319 6.74 -13.49 14.21
C GLY A 319 7.97 -14.31 13.84
N GLU A 320 8.87 -14.55 14.81
CA GLU A 320 10.04 -15.40 14.61
C GLU A 320 9.64 -16.85 14.27
N GLN A 321 8.56 -17.36 14.86
CA GLN A 321 8.04 -18.69 14.52
C GLN A 321 7.34 -18.72 13.14
N PHE A 322 6.62 -17.67 12.77
CA PHE A 322 6.07 -17.52 11.41
C PHE A 322 7.19 -17.56 10.36
N GLU A 323 8.29 -16.83 10.56
CA GLU A 323 9.40 -16.84 9.62
C GLU A 323 10.06 -18.22 9.50
N LYS A 324 10.14 -18.99 10.60
CA LYS A 324 10.59 -20.40 10.53
C LYS A 324 9.65 -21.24 9.65
N VAL A 325 8.34 -21.15 9.87
CA VAL A 325 7.35 -21.87 9.05
C VAL A 325 7.44 -21.44 7.59
N ARG A 326 7.55 -20.14 7.32
CA ARG A 326 7.74 -19.60 5.96
C ARG A 326 9.01 -20.18 5.34
N ALA A 327 10.13 -20.20 6.05
CA ALA A 327 11.39 -20.74 5.56
C ALA A 327 11.30 -22.24 5.24
N ASP A 328 10.69 -23.03 6.13
CA ASP A 328 10.50 -24.47 5.94
C ASP A 328 9.62 -24.78 4.72
N VAL A 329 8.54 -24.02 4.52
CA VAL A 329 7.62 -24.20 3.39
C VAL A 329 8.27 -23.80 2.07
N LEU A 330 8.96 -22.66 2.04
CA LEU A 330 9.60 -22.15 0.83
C LEU A 330 10.85 -22.96 0.47
N GLY A 331 11.63 -23.40 1.46
CA GLY A 331 12.86 -24.19 1.30
C GLY A 331 12.67 -25.70 1.14
N ARG A 332 11.44 -26.20 0.91
CA ARG A 332 11.20 -27.63 0.65
C ARG A 332 11.74 -28.07 -0.71
N GLU A 333 12.04 -29.36 -0.84
CA GLU A 333 12.36 -29.97 -2.14
C GLU A 333 11.19 -29.87 -3.12
N ARG A 334 11.48 -29.53 -4.37
CA ARG A 334 10.50 -29.46 -5.45
C ARG A 334 11.06 -30.10 -6.72
N ASP A 335 10.19 -30.78 -7.46
CA ASP A 335 10.44 -31.12 -8.85
C ASP A 335 10.39 -29.81 -9.68
N LEU A 336 11.53 -29.43 -10.26
CA LEU A 336 11.68 -28.18 -10.98
C LEU A 336 10.88 -28.12 -12.28
N ASP A 337 10.72 -29.25 -12.99
CA ASP A 337 9.92 -29.30 -14.22
C ASP A 337 8.45 -29.11 -13.90
N LYS A 338 7.96 -29.78 -12.86
CA LYS A 338 6.60 -29.58 -12.36
C LYS A 338 6.37 -28.15 -11.89
N LEU A 339 7.29 -27.58 -11.11
CA LEU A 339 7.20 -26.20 -10.62
C LEU A 339 7.14 -25.19 -11.77
N ARG A 340 8.02 -25.33 -12.78
CA ARG A 340 8.00 -24.48 -13.98
C ARG A 340 6.65 -24.52 -14.70
N ALA A 341 6.09 -25.72 -14.87
CA ALA A 341 4.81 -25.92 -15.52
C ALA A 341 3.67 -25.23 -14.74
N GLU A 342 3.60 -25.43 -13.42
CA GLU A 342 2.57 -24.84 -12.56
C GLU A 342 2.63 -23.30 -12.54
N VAL A 343 3.83 -22.72 -12.43
CA VAL A 343 4.03 -21.27 -12.47
C VAL A 343 3.64 -20.70 -13.84
N SER A 344 4.05 -21.35 -14.92
CA SER A 344 3.73 -20.92 -16.30
C SER A 344 2.23 -20.97 -16.57
N GLU A 345 1.57 -22.07 -16.19
CA GLU A 345 0.13 -22.25 -16.36
C GLU A 345 -0.66 -21.20 -15.57
N MET A 346 -0.27 -20.93 -14.32
CA MET A 346 -0.91 -19.91 -13.51
C MET A 346 -0.72 -18.52 -14.13
N ARG A 347 0.50 -18.20 -14.59
CA ARG A 347 0.77 -16.92 -15.26
C ARG A 347 -0.06 -16.76 -16.53
N ALA A 348 -0.15 -17.80 -17.34
CA ALA A 348 -0.94 -17.81 -18.57
C ALA A 348 -2.42 -17.54 -18.27
N LYS A 349 -3.01 -18.23 -17.29
CA LYS A 349 -4.40 -17.99 -16.83
C LYS A 349 -4.63 -16.54 -16.39
N MET A 350 -3.69 -15.95 -15.65
CA MET A 350 -3.78 -14.53 -15.27
C MET A 350 -3.70 -13.62 -16.48
N ARG A 351 -2.79 -13.92 -17.41
CA ARG A 351 -2.57 -13.14 -18.64
C ARG A 351 -3.80 -13.13 -19.53
N ASP A 352 -4.47 -14.27 -19.69
CA ASP A 352 -5.67 -14.40 -20.53
C ASP A 352 -6.88 -13.64 -19.94
N ASN A 353 -6.96 -13.54 -18.62
CA ASN A 353 -8.05 -12.86 -17.93
C ASN A 353 -7.84 -11.35 -17.78
N LEU A 354 -6.60 -10.92 -17.55
CA LEU A 354 -6.28 -9.54 -17.12
C LEU A 354 -5.47 -8.75 -18.16
N GLY A 355 -4.81 -9.42 -19.11
CA GLY A 355 -3.97 -8.77 -20.11
C GLY A 355 -4.75 -8.07 -21.23
N THR A 356 -4.04 -7.23 -21.98
CA THR A 356 -4.59 -6.46 -23.10
C THR A 356 -4.98 -7.40 -24.24
N ARG A 357 -6.29 -7.66 -24.40
CA ARG A 357 -6.80 -8.60 -25.40
C ARG A 357 -6.39 -8.27 -26.84
N ALA A 358 -6.37 -6.99 -27.20
CA ALA A 358 -6.04 -6.52 -28.55
C ALA A 358 -4.60 -6.83 -29.00
N THR A 359 -3.70 -7.15 -28.06
CA THR A 359 -2.28 -7.45 -28.31
C THR A 359 -1.90 -8.87 -27.91
N ALA A 360 -2.88 -9.76 -27.70
CA ALA A 360 -2.67 -11.06 -27.08
C ALA A 360 -1.85 -10.94 -25.78
N ALA A 361 -2.23 -9.96 -24.96
CA ALA A 361 -1.57 -9.57 -23.72
C ALA A 361 -0.08 -9.26 -23.90
N GLY A 362 0.22 -8.38 -24.85
CA GLY A 362 1.57 -7.90 -25.13
C GLY A 362 2.45 -8.81 -26.00
N ARG A 363 1.96 -9.96 -26.47
CA ARG A 363 2.75 -10.93 -27.24
C ARG A 363 2.65 -10.76 -28.76
N ALA A 364 1.59 -10.13 -29.26
CA ALA A 364 1.39 -9.94 -30.69
C ALA A 364 2.35 -8.87 -31.26
N ALA A 365 2.63 -8.93 -32.58
CA ALA A 365 3.56 -8.01 -33.23
C ALA A 365 3.16 -6.52 -33.09
N ASN A 366 1.85 -6.24 -33.08
CA ASN A 366 1.30 -4.90 -32.89
C ASN A 366 1.42 -4.36 -31.46
N ALA A 367 1.85 -5.17 -30.49
CA ALA A 367 2.00 -4.77 -29.08
C ALA A 367 3.08 -3.69 -28.83
N PHE A 368 3.86 -3.39 -29.86
CA PHE A 368 4.99 -2.47 -29.88
C PHE A 368 4.71 -1.23 -30.73
N GLU A 369 3.44 -1.01 -31.11
CA GLU A 369 3.01 0.15 -31.88
C GLU A 369 2.50 1.25 -30.95
N ALA A 370 2.83 2.51 -31.26
CA ALA A 370 2.46 3.67 -30.43
C ALA A 370 0.94 3.84 -30.25
N ALA A 371 0.14 3.38 -31.21
CA ALA A 371 -1.32 3.51 -31.16
C ALA A 371 -1.99 2.51 -30.21
N VAL A 372 -1.23 1.55 -29.66
CA VAL A 372 -1.77 0.42 -28.90
C VAL A 372 -1.33 0.52 -27.44
N PRO A 373 -2.20 0.25 -26.46
CA PRO A 373 -1.81 0.28 -25.05
C PRO A 373 -0.91 -0.90 -24.66
N PHE A 374 0.03 -0.64 -23.76
CA PHE A 374 0.78 -1.63 -23.00
C PHE A 374 0.40 -1.53 -21.52
N ASP A 375 -0.20 -2.59 -20.97
CA ASP A 375 -0.46 -2.70 -19.54
C ASP A 375 0.84 -3.04 -18.81
N LEU A 376 1.34 -2.10 -18.00
CA LEU A 376 2.63 -2.23 -17.31
C LEU A 376 2.70 -3.44 -16.38
N LYS A 377 1.55 -3.94 -15.91
CA LYS A 377 1.47 -5.07 -14.98
C LYS A 377 1.23 -6.37 -15.70
N GLN A 378 0.17 -6.43 -16.50
CA GLN A 378 -0.46 -7.67 -16.92
C GLN A 378 0.07 -8.21 -18.26
N ASP A 379 0.58 -7.34 -19.12
CA ASP A 379 1.08 -7.74 -20.44
C ASP A 379 2.46 -8.40 -20.36
N ALA A 380 2.80 -9.16 -21.40
CA ALA A 380 4.09 -9.83 -21.51
C ALA A 380 5.26 -8.85 -21.49
N GLY A 381 6.28 -9.18 -20.68
CA GLY A 381 7.42 -8.32 -20.40
C GLY A 381 7.14 -7.25 -19.32
N GLY A 382 5.99 -7.30 -18.65
CA GLY A 382 5.57 -6.37 -17.60
C GLY A 382 5.95 -6.79 -16.18
N ILE A 383 5.44 -6.05 -15.19
CA ILE A 383 5.77 -6.22 -13.76
C ILE A 383 5.48 -7.65 -13.27
N VAL A 384 4.32 -8.21 -13.60
CA VAL A 384 3.90 -9.52 -13.07
C VAL A 384 4.79 -10.65 -13.62
N ASP A 385 5.38 -10.50 -14.80
CA ASP A 385 6.34 -11.48 -15.32
C ASP A 385 7.61 -11.50 -14.47
N ILE A 386 8.10 -10.32 -14.07
CA ILE A 386 9.26 -10.20 -13.17
C ILE A 386 8.93 -10.80 -11.81
N GLU A 387 7.76 -10.48 -11.24
CA GLU A 387 7.32 -11.04 -9.96
C GLU A 387 7.24 -12.57 -9.99
N PHE A 388 6.70 -13.15 -11.06
CA PHE A 388 6.61 -14.60 -11.22
C PHE A 388 7.98 -15.25 -11.37
N MET A 389 8.92 -14.63 -12.09
CA MET A 389 10.30 -15.13 -12.18
C MET A 389 10.99 -15.16 -10.82
N VAL A 390 10.85 -14.09 -10.04
CA VAL A 390 11.41 -13.98 -8.69
C VAL A 390 10.79 -15.02 -7.75
N GLN A 391 9.47 -15.17 -7.77
CA GLN A 391 8.77 -16.16 -6.95
C GLN A 391 9.15 -17.59 -7.34
N TYR A 392 9.20 -17.91 -8.64
CA TYR A 392 9.67 -19.19 -9.13
C TYR A 392 11.08 -19.49 -8.63
N ALA A 393 12.00 -18.53 -8.79
CA ALA A 393 13.38 -18.66 -8.38
C ALA A 393 13.53 -18.93 -6.88
N ALA A 394 12.79 -18.19 -6.04
CA ALA A 394 12.77 -18.42 -4.60
C ALA A 394 12.25 -19.83 -4.26
N LEU A 395 11.18 -20.31 -4.90
CA LEU A 395 10.65 -21.66 -4.66
C LEU A 395 11.56 -22.78 -5.20
N ALA A 396 12.26 -22.51 -6.29
CA ALA A 396 13.15 -23.47 -6.94
C ALA A 396 14.45 -23.67 -6.16
N TRP A 397 15.03 -22.59 -5.62
CA TRP A 397 16.43 -22.59 -5.18
C TRP A 397 16.64 -22.24 -3.71
N SER A 398 15.62 -21.81 -2.97
CA SER A 398 15.80 -21.42 -1.56
C SER A 398 16.22 -22.56 -0.62
N ARG A 399 16.01 -23.83 -1.01
CA ARG A 399 16.55 -24.97 -0.27
C ARG A 399 18.09 -24.97 -0.24
N GLU A 400 18.69 -24.75 -1.40
CA GLU A 400 20.15 -24.74 -1.60
C GLU A 400 20.74 -23.36 -1.26
N HIS A 401 19.94 -22.30 -1.45
CA HIS A 401 20.31 -20.92 -1.20
C HIS A 401 19.30 -20.23 -0.25
N PRO A 402 19.33 -20.54 1.07
CA PRO A 402 18.38 -19.96 2.03
C PRO A 402 18.39 -18.43 2.12
N ALA A 403 19.48 -17.79 1.69
CA ALA A 403 19.59 -16.33 1.60
C ALA A 403 18.49 -15.69 0.73
N LEU A 404 17.95 -16.43 -0.25
CA LEU A 404 16.82 -15.98 -1.08
C LEU A 404 15.53 -15.73 -0.28
N LEU A 405 15.45 -16.20 0.96
CA LEU A 405 14.28 -16.04 1.83
C LEU A 405 14.42 -14.88 2.81
N GLN A 406 15.59 -14.24 2.88
CA GLN A 406 15.87 -13.13 3.80
C GLN A 406 14.99 -11.91 3.54
N TYR A 407 14.69 -11.66 2.27
CA TYR A 407 13.87 -10.54 1.83
C TYR A 407 12.64 -11.02 1.06
N THR A 408 11.66 -10.14 0.91
CA THR A 408 10.33 -10.43 0.34
C THR A 408 9.97 -9.56 -0.86
N ASP A 409 10.78 -8.54 -1.15
CA ASP A 409 10.63 -7.66 -2.30
C ASP A 409 11.47 -8.14 -3.49
N ASN A 410 11.02 -7.77 -4.69
CA ASN A 410 11.64 -8.27 -5.92
C ASN A 410 13.09 -7.81 -6.08
N ILE A 411 13.43 -6.61 -5.64
CA ILE A 411 14.76 -6.02 -5.86
C ILE A 411 15.82 -6.81 -5.10
N ARG A 412 15.63 -7.03 -3.80
CA ARG A 412 16.60 -7.74 -2.96
C ARG A 412 16.63 -9.24 -3.22
N ILE A 413 15.52 -9.84 -3.64
CA ILE A 413 15.56 -11.25 -4.09
C ILE A 413 16.35 -11.37 -5.40
N LEU A 414 16.21 -10.44 -6.35
CA LEU A 414 17.03 -10.41 -7.57
C LEU A 414 18.52 -10.18 -7.27
N GLU A 415 18.86 -9.36 -6.28
CA GLU A 415 20.25 -9.23 -5.78
C GLU A 415 20.75 -10.56 -5.21
N GLY A 416 19.95 -11.26 -4.40
CA GLY A 416 20.32 -12.58 -3.89
C GLY A 416 20.51 -13.64 -4.99
N LEU A 417 19.76 -13.57 -6.09
CA LEU A 417 19.92 -14.47 -7.24
C LEU A 417 21.23 -14.21 -8.00
N GLU A 418 21.63 -12.94 -8.12
CA GLU A 418 22.91 -12.53 -8.69
C GLU A 418 24.07 -13.00 -7.80
N GLU A 419 24.01 -12.70 -6.49
CA GLU A 419 25.04 -13.09 -5.52
C GLU A 419 25.24 -14.61 -5.44
N ALA A 420 24.16 -15.38 -5.62
CA ALA A 420 24.19 -16.84 -5.66
C ALA A 420 24.67 -17.41 -7.01
N GLY A 421 24.84 -16.60 -8.05
CA GLY A 421 25.18 -17.04 -9.40
C GLY A 421 24.06 -17.82 -10.12
N LEU A 422 22.81 -17.67 -9.65
CA LEU A 422 21.63 -18.36 -10.22
C LEU A 422 21.04 -17.61 -11.42
N LEU A 423 21.33 -16.31 -11.53
CA LEU A 423 21.00 -15.49 -12.69
C LEU A 423 22.24 -14.65 -13.07
N PRO A 424 22.57 -14.50 -14.36
CA PRO A 424 23.68 -13.64 -14.77
C PRO A 424 23.49 -12.20 -14.28
N ASP A 425 24.57 -11.55 -13.84
CA ASP A 425 24.57 -10.15 -13.33
C ASP A 425 23.87 -9.18 -14.29
N THR A 426 24.07 -9.36 -15.60
CA THR A 426 23.43 -8.55 -16.64
C THR A 426 21.92 -8.70 -16.65
N ASP A 427 21.41 -9.92 -16.45
CA ASP A 427 19.99 -10.22 -16.50
C ASP A 427 19.32 -9.80 -15.19
N ALA A 428 19.96 -10.05 -14.04
CA ALA A 428 19.48 -9.58 -12.74
C ALA A 428 19.39 -8.05 -12.68
N GLY A 429 20.45 -7.36 -13.12
CA GLY A 429 20.48 -5.90 -13.22
C GLY A 429 19.39 -5.37 -14.16
N LEU A 430 19.20 -5.99 -15.32
CA LEU A 430 18.15 -5.59 -16.26
C LEU A 430 16.76 -5.73 -15.66
N LEU A 431 16.46 -6.86 -15.00
CA LEU A 431 15.16 -7.06 -14.35
C LEU A 431 14.90 -6.02 -13.26
N ARG A 432 15.90 -5.69 -12.43
CA ARG A 432 15.77 -4.64 -11.40
C ARG A 432 15.47 -3.28 -12.00
N GLU A 433 16.17 -2.89 -13.07
CA GLU A 433 15.93 -1.59 -13.71
C GLU A 433 14.60 -1.53 -14.46
N ALA A 434 14.22 -2.60 -15.16
CA ALA A 434 12.90 -2.71 -15.78
C ALA A 434 11.78 -2.60 -14.73
N TYR A 435 11.92 -3.32 -13.62
CA TYR A 435 10.97 -3.31 -12.51
C TYR A 435 10.78 -1.90 -11.91
N LYS A 436 11.88 -1.20 -11.61
CA LYS A 436 11.85 0.20 -11.12
C LYS A 436 11.19 1.12 -12.13
N ALA A 437 11.53 1.00 -13.41
CA ALA A 437 10.98 1.83 -14.48
C ALA A 437 9.46 1.65 -14.63
N TYR A 438 8.98 0.40 -14.65
CA TYR A 438 7.56 0.11 -14.79
C TYR A 438 6.75 0.57 -13.59
N ARG A 439 7.25 0.34 -12.38
CA ARG A 439 6.58 0.84 -11.17
C ARG A 439 6.56 2.36 -11.11
N SER A 440 7.62 3.04 -11.55
CA SER A 440 7.68 4.50 -11.64
C SER A 440 6.62 5.03 -12.61
N ALA A 441 6.51 4.41 -13.78
CA ALA A 441 5.48 4.75 -14.75
C ALA A 441 4.07 4.52 -14.19
N ALA A 442 3.82 3.39 -13.52
CA ALA A 442 2.52 3.09 -12.92
C ALA A 442 2.14 4.08 -11.81
N HIS A 443 3.09 4.52 -10.98
CA HIS A 443 2.86 5.55 -9.96
C HIS A 443 2.50 6.89 -10.58
N ARG A 444 3.23 7.31 -11.63
CA ARG A 444 2.88 8.54 -12.36
C ARG A 444 1.47 8.48 -12.94
N GLN A 445 1.08 7.35 -13.54
CA GLN A 445 -0.29 7.16 -14.03
C GLN A 445 -1.31 7.28 -12.89
N ALA A 446 -1.05 6.65 -11.74
CA ALA A 446 -1.94 6.73 -10.58
C ALA A 446 -2.12 8.17 -10.06
N LEU A 447 -1.04 8.96 -9.99
CA LEU A 447 -1.09 10.37 -9.59
C LEU A 447 -1.85 11.25 -10.60
N GLN A 448 -1.92 10.83 -11.87
CA GLN A 448 -2.78 11.42 -12.90
C GLN A 448 -4.20 10.84 -12.94
N LYS A 449 -4.53 9.90 -12.04
CA LYS A 449 -5.78 9.12 -12.05
C LYS A 449 -6.04 8.39 -13.37
N GLN A 450 -4.97 7.95 -14.03
CA GLN A 450 -5.00 7.17 -15.25
C GLN A 450 -4.78 5.69 -14.94
N ALA A 451 -5.20 4.82 -15.85
CA ALA A 451 -4.93 3.39 -15.75
C ALA A 451 -3.42 3.13 -15.80
N GLY A 452 -2.95 2.01 -15.25
CA GLY A 452 -1.55 1.58 -15.26
C GLY A 452 -1.03 1.14 -16.63
N VAL A 453 -1.34 1.92 -17.66
CA VAL A 453 -1.14 1.64 -19.07
C VAL A 453 -0.31 2.76 -19.66
N VAL A 454 0.60 2.41 -20.57
CA VAL A 454 1.37 3.36 -21.37
C VAL A 454 1.22 3.06 -22.86
N SER A 455 1.76 3.94 -23.71
CA SER A 455 1.84 3.69 -25.14
C SER A 455 2.72 2.46 -25.43
N GLY A 456 2.33 1.66 -26.41
CA GLY A 456 2.99 0.41 -26.80
C GLY A 456 4.41 0.61 -27.30
N ASP A 457 4.74 1.82 -27.77
CA ASP A 457 6.09 2.20 -28.19
C ASP A 457 7.06 2.46 -27.02
N GLN A 458 6.57 2.43 -25.77
CA GLN A 458 7.41 2.57 -24.59
C GLN A 458 8.02 1.23 -24.14
N PHE A 459 9.22 1.32 -23.57
CA PHE A 459 9.93 0.21 -22.94
C PHE A 459 10.23 -1.00 -23.85
N HIS A 460 10.36 -0.80 -25.16
CA HIS A 460 10.59 -1.88 -26.12
C HIS A 460 11.71 -2.84 -25.74
N ALA A 461 12.89 -2.31 -25.43
CA ALA A 461 14.08 -3.09 -25.12
C ALA A 461 13.85 -3.89 -23.83
N GLN A 462 13.39 -3.23 -22.77
CA GLN A 462 13.13 -3.85 -21.47
C GLN A 462 12.10 -4.98 -21.61
N ARG A 463 10.98 -4.76 -22.31
CA ARG A 463 9.93 -5.77 -22.51
C ARG A 463 10.48 -7.01 -23.22
N ARG A 464 11.26 -6.83 -24.28
CA ARG A 464 11.88 -7.94 -25.03
C ARG A 464 12.85 -8.73 -24.17
N GLU A 465 13.66 -8.04 -23.38
CA GLU A 465 14.63 -8.69 -22.50
C GLU A 465 13.96 -9.42 -21.33
N VAL A 466 12.93 -8.85 -20.71
CA VAL A 466 12.11 -9.55 -19.70
C VAL A 466 11.51 -10.83 -20.29
N MET A 467 10.98 -10.78 -21.52
CA MET A 467 10.44 -11.95 -22.20
C MET A 467 11.52 -12.98 -22.57
N ARG A 468 12.72 -12.53 -22.97
CA ARG A 468 13.86 -13.44 -23.22
C ARG A 468 14.24 -14.18 -21.94
N ILE A 469 14.40 -13.46 -20.83
CA ILE A 469 14.79 -14.04 -19.53
C ILE A 469 13.71 -15.01 -19.04
N TRP A 470 12.42 -14.66 -19.19
CA TRP A 470 11.30 -15.56 -18.91
C TRP A 470 11.47 -16.91 -19.60
N THR A 471 11.75 -16.91 -20.92
CA THR A 471 11.97 -18.13 -21.68
C THR A 471 13.25 -18.87 -21.27
N GLN A 472 14.34 -18.18 -20.95
CA GLN A 472 15.59 -18.80 -20.52
C GLN A 472 15.48 -19.49 -19.16
N MET A 473 14.63 -19.00 -18.27
CA MET A 473 14.29 -19.67 -17.00
C MET A 473 13.41 -20.91 -17.20
N GLY A 474 13.04 -21.24 -18.45
CA GLY A 474 12.19 -22.37 -18.79
C GLY A 474 10.71 -22.13 -18.51
N LEU A 475 10.28 -20.88 -18.34
CA LEU A 475 8.88 -20.50 -18.17
C LEU A 475 8.24 -20.25 -19.55
N SER A 476 6.93 -20.52 -19.67
CA SER A 476 6.17 -20.44 -20.94
C SER A 476 4.92 -19.58 -20.88
#